data_AF-A0AAX4NFY3-F1
#
_entry.id   AF-A0AAX4NFY3-F1
#
_cell.length_a   1.000
_cell.length_b   1.000
_cell.length_c   1.000
_cell.angle_alpha   90.00
_cell.angle_beta   90.00
_cell.angle_gamma   90.00
#
_symmetry.space_group_name_H-M   'P 1'
#
loop_
_entity.id
_entity.type
_entity.pdbx_description
1 polymer ?
#
loop_
_entity_poly.entity_id
_entity_poly.type
_entity_poly.pdbx_seq_one_letter_code
_entity_poly.pdbx_strand_id
1 'polypeptide(L)'
;MIGDAAGIVKPLSGGGIYTGVISDKNAAIAIDDALKNEDYSKKSLSEYQNLWKKEIGFKLRTVAIIQKYFLSISVNDKLLNKVYEKINDKYIINKINSLGDIDYPSKVVISIILKNRLY
;
A
#
# COMPACT_ATOMS: atom_id res chain seq x y z
N MET A 1 14.64 1.66 -13.14
CA MET A 1 14.61 0.83 -11.92
C MET A 1 13.20 0.30 -11.75
N ILE A 2 13.05 -0.95 -11.32
CA ILE A 2 11.77 -1.66 -11.15
C ILE A 2 11.73 -2.36 -9.78
N GLY A 3 10.53 -2.77 -9.34
CA GLY A 3 10.31 -3.54 -8.11
C GLY A 3 10.98 -2.95 -6.86
N ASP A 4 11.61 -3.81 -6.07
CA ASP A 4 12.27 -3.45 -4.82
C ASP A 4 13.40 -2.42 -5.03
N ALA A 5 14.13 -2.52 -6.14
CA ALA A 5 15.17 -1.56 -6.49
C ALA A 5 14.59 -0.15 -6.71
N ALA A 6 13.34 -0.05 -7.18
CA ALA A 6 12.62 1.22 -7.30
C ALA A 6 11.88 1.63 -6.01
N GLY A 7 12.00 0.85 -4.93
CA GLY A 7 11.26 1.07 -3.68
C GLY A 7 9.76 0.82 -3.80
N ILE A 8 9.31 0.07 -4.83
CA ILE A 8 7.90 -0.24 -5.05
C ILE A 8 7.55 -1.51 -4.26
N VAL A 9 7.62 -1.39 -2.93
CA VAL A 9 7.26 -2.44 -1.97
C VAL A 9 5.99 -2.05 -1.23
N LYS A 10 5.26 -3.04 -0.74
CA LYS A 10 4.13 -2.78 0.13
C LYS A 10 4.62 -2.28 1.50
N PRO A 11 4.28 -1.05 1.92
CA PRO A 11 4.89 -0.45 3.10
C PRO A 11 4.68 -1.26 4.38
N LEU A 12 3.45 -1.73 4.63
CA LEU A 12 3.11 -2.38 5.90
C LEU A 12 3.69 -3.79 6.07
N SER A 13 3.73 -4.60 5.02
CA SER A 13 4.20 -6.00 5.11
C SER A 13 5.64 -6.18 4.62
N GLY A 14 6.21 -5.18 3.94
CA GLY A 14 7.49 -5.30 3.25
C GLY A 14 7.46 -6.17 1.98
N GLY A 15 6.30 -6.74 1.63
CA GLY A 15 6.18 -7.64 0.48
C GLY A 15 6.33 -6.91 -0.86
N GLY A 16 7.19 -7.46 -1.74
CA GLY A 16 7.52 -6.89 -3.05
C GLY A 16 7.05 -7.69 -4.27
N ILE A 17 6.61 -8.95 -4.13
CA ILE A 17 6.31 -9.82 -5.29
C ILE A 17 5.17 -9.24 -6.15
N TYR A 18 4.00 -8.99 -5.55
CA TYR A 18 2.85 -8.43 -6.28
C TYR A 18 3.17 -7.05 -6.86
N THR A 19 3.79 -6.17 -6.07
CA THR A 19 4.12 -4.81 -6.51
C THR A 19 5.23 -4.77 -7.54
N GLY A 20 6.15 -5.74 -7.50
CA GLY A 20 7.18 -6.01 -8.49
C GLY A 20 6.58 -6.42 -9.82
N VAL A 21 5.66 -7.40 -9.84
CA VAL A 21 4.97 -7.80 -11.09
C VAL A 21 4.24 -6.63 -11.74
N ILE A 22 3.58 -5.78 -10.94
CA ILE A 22 2.93 -4.55 -11.46
C ILE A 22 3.97 -3.58 -12.02
N SER A 23 5.09 -3.38 -11.32
CA SER A 23 6.20 -2.55 -11.78
C SER A 23 6.76 -3.05 -13.11
N ASP A 24 7.04 -4.35 -13.22
CA ASP A 24 7.64 -4.98 -14.40
C ASP A 24 6.73 -4.85 -15.63
N LYS A 25 5.43 -5.14 -15.46
CA LYS A 25 4.41 -4.99 -16.51
C LYS A 25 4.38 -3.56 -17.05
N ASN A 26 4.34 -2.56 -16.17
CA ASN A 26 4.28 -1.16 -16.59
C ASN A 26 5.60 -0.67 -17.20
N ALA A 27 6.74 -1.22 -16.76
CA ALA A 27 8.03 -0.94 -17.38
C ALA A 27 8.09 -1.49 -18.81
N ALA A 28 7.60 -2.72 -19.03
CA ALA A 28 7.53 -3.33 -20.36
C ALA A 28 6.70 -2.48 -21.34
N ILE A 29 5.55 -1.96 -20.91
CA ILE A 29 4.70 -1.07 -21.72
C ILE A 29 5.47 0.20 -22.12
N ALA A 30 6.09 0.89 -21.16
CA ALA A 30 6.80 2.13 -21.43
C ALA A 30 8.04 1.92 -22.33
N ILE A 31 8.72 0.78 -22.20
CA ILE A 31 9.87 0.43 -23.05
C ILE A 31 9.40 0.10 -24.47
N ASP A 32 8.31 -0.66 -24.62
CA ASP A 32 7.73 -1.00 -25.92
C ASP A 32 7.31 0.28 -26.68
N ASP A 33 6.67 1.23 -25.99
CA ASP A 33 6.32 2.54 -26.58
C ASP A 33 7.56 3.35 -26.95
N ALA A 34 8.60 3.37 -26.11
CA ALA A 34 9.86 4.06 -26.41
C ALA A 34 10.58 3.46 -27.63
N LEU A 35 10.59 2.13 -27.75
CA LEU A 35 11.20 1.42 -28.88
C LEU A 35 10.47 1.71 -30.19
N LYS A 36 9.12 1.67 -30.18
CA LYS A 36 8.31 1.93 -31.39
C LYS A 36 8.46 3.36 -31.93
N ASN A 37 8.64 4.33 -31.04
CA ASN A 37 8.74 5.74 -31.40
C ASN A 37 10.20 6.24 -31.48
N GLU A 38 11.18 5.37 -31.19
CA GLU A 38 12.59 5.72 -31.05
C GLU A 38 12.85 6.90 -30.09
N ASP A 39 11.94 7.14 -29.14
CA ASP A 39 12.02 8.23 -28.16
C ASP A 39 12.39 7.68 -26.78
N TYR A 40 13.67 7.79 -26.44
CA TYR A 40 14.23 7.41 -25.14
C TYR A 40 14.38 8.60 -24.19
N SER A 41 13.73 9.73 -24.51
CA SER A 41 13.77 10.91 -23.67
C SER A 41 13.19 10.61 -22.29
N LYS A 42 13.59 11.43 -21.31
CA LYS A 42 13.01 11.41 -19.96
C LYS A 42 11.49 11.52 -19.99
N LYS A 43 10.93 12.26 -20.96
CA LYS A 43 9.47 12.44 -21.09
C LYS A 43 8.81 11.12 -21.46
N SER A 44 9.31 10.44 -22.50
CA SER A 44 8.81 9.13 -22.93
C SER A 44 8.93 8.09 -21.79
N LEU A 45 10.12 7.93 -21.21
CA LEU A 45 10.36 6.96 -20.14
C LEU A 45 9.64 7.29 -18.82
N SER A 46 9.21 8.53 -18.61
CA SER A 46 8.40 8.90 -17.43
C SER A 46 7.02 8.25 -17.44
N GLU A 47 6.57 7.74 -18.59
CA GLU A 47 5.28 7.08 -18.70
C GLU A 47 5.21 5.82 -17.85
N TYR A 48 6.32 5.08 -17.72
CA TYR A 48 6.44 3.99 -16.74
C TYR A 48 5.97 4.45 -15.35
N GLN A 49 6.45 5.61 -14.89
CA GLN A 49 6.12 6.15 -13.58
C GLN A 49 4.64 6.53 -13.46
N ASN A 50 4.05 7.06 -14.52
CA ASN A 50 2.64 7.42 -14.57
C ASN A 50 1.76 6.17 -14.48
N LEU A 51 2.09 5.15 -15.26
CA LEU A 51 1.34 3.91 -15.36
C LEU A 51 1.25 3.17 -14.02
N TRP A 52 2.39 2.86 -13.38
CA TRP A 52 2.34 2.14 -12.10
C TRP A 52 1.71 2.98 -10.98
N LYS A 53 1.89 4.32 -10.99
CA LYS A 53 1.24 5.20 -10.02
C LYS A 53 -0.27 5.22 -10.19
N LYS A 54 -0.77 5.13 -11.43
CA LYS A 54 -2.19 5.04 -11.74
C LYS A 54 -2.76 3.69 -11.26
N GLU A 55 -2.03 2.60 -11.46
CA GLU A 55 -2.49 1.24 -11.10
C GLU A 55 -2.48 0.99 -9.59
N ILE A 56 -1.38 1.30 -8.89
CA ILE A 56 -1.21 0.94 -7.46
C ILE A 56 -0.80 2.10 -6.55
N GLY A 57 -0.47 3.27 -7.09
CA GLY A 57 0.12 4.38 -6.32
C GLY A 57 -0.78 4.89 -5.19
N PHE A 58 -2.10 4.97 -5.39
CA PHE A 58 -3.02 5.36 -4.33
C PHE A 58 -2.98 4.37 -3.16
N LYS A 59 -3.04 3.06 -3.46
CA LYS A 59 -3.00 2.00 -2.45
C LYS A 59 -1.70 2.02 -1.64
N LEU A 60 -0.56 2.16 -2.31
CA LEU A 60 0.75 2.27 -1.64
C LEU A 60 0.79 3.46 -0.68
N ARG A 61 0.30 4.64 -1.11
CA ARG A 61 0.22 5.83 -0.26
C ARG A 61 -0.67 5.62 0.96
N THR A 62 -1.86 5.05 0.78
CA THR A 62 -2.78 4.77 1.89
C THR A 62 -2.14 3.84 2.92
N VAL A 63 -1.50 2.76 2.48
CA VAL A 63 -0.85 1.80 3.38
C VAL A 63 0.38 2.40 4.06
N ALA A 64 1.14 3.27 3.38
CA ALA A 64 2.25 4.02 3.98
C ALA A 64 1.78 4.96 5.10
N ILE A 65 0.65 5.67 4.90
CA ILE A 65 0.07 6.54 5.93
C ILE A 65 -0.35 5.71 7.14
N ILE A 66 -1.01 4.57 6.93
CA ILE A 66 -1.40 3.64 8.00
C ILE A 66 -0.17 3.16 8.77
N GLN A 67 0.87 2.73 8.07
CA GLN A 67 2.13 2.31 8.70
C GLN A 67 2.74 3.43 9.55
N LYS A 68 2.85 4.65 9.00
CA LYS A 68 3.39 5.80 9.73
C LYS A 68 2.60 6.10 11.01
N TYR A 69 1.27 6.01 10.93
CA TYR A 69 0.40 6.19 12.09
C TYR A 69 0.63 5.11 13.14
N PHE A 70 0.68 3.83 12.76
CA PHE A 70 0.98 2.73 13.69
C PHE A 70 2.35 2.91 14.35
N LEU A 71 3.39 3.22 13.57
CA LEU A 71 4.73 3.47 14.10
C LEU A 71 4.74 4.62 15.11
N SER A 72 3.96 5.69 14.88
CA SER A 72 3.86 6.80 15.83
C SER A 72 3.16 6.42 17.15
N ILE A 73 2.22 5.46 17.11
CA ILE A 73 1.52 4.96 18.30
C ILE A 73 2.42 4.00 19.09
N SER A 74 3.18 3.16 18.40
CA SER A 74 4.01 2.12 19.03
C SER A 74 5.11 2.67 19.94
N VAL A 75 5.46 3.95 19.83
CA VAL A 75 6.43 4.61 20.72
C VAL A 75 5.83 4.91 22.10
N ASN A 76 4.51 4.80 22.28
CA ASN A 76 3.82 5.06 23.54
C ASN A 76 3.10 3.80 24.05
N ASP A 77 3.68 3.13 25.03
CA ASP A 77 3.15 1.89 25.63
C ASP A 77 1.71 2.04 26.14
N LYS A 78 1.34 3.19 26.71
CA LYS A 78 -0.05 3.43 27.17
C LYS A 78 -1.03 3.44 26.02
N LEU A 79 -0.65 4.01 24.88
CA LEU A 79 -1.50 4.08 23.69
C LEU A 79 -1.55 2.71 22.99
N LEU A 80 -0.42 2.00 22.95
CA LEU A 80 -0.33 0.65 22.43
C LEU A 80 -1.20 -0.33 23.23
N ASN A 81 -1.18 -0.27 24.57
CA ASN A 81 -2.04 -1.06 25.44
C ASN A 81 -3.53 -0.80 25.18
N LYS A 82 -3.93 0.47 24.98
CA LYS A 82 -5.32 0.81 24.59
C LYS A 82 -5.71 0.22 23.24
N VAL A 83 -4.76 0.14 22.29
CA VAL A 83 -5.01 -0.52 21.00
C VAL A 83 -5.21 -2.03 21.22
N TYR A 84 -4.38 -2.68 22.03
CA TYR A 84 -4.56 -4.10 22.37
C TYR A 84 -5.91 -4.40 23.02
N GLU A 85 -6.29 -3.60 24.02
CA GLU A 85 -7.61 -3.72 24.67
C GLU A 85 -8.76 -3.59 23.67
N LYS A 86 -8.68 -2.61 22.74
CA LYS A 86 -9.68 -2.45 21.70
C LYS A 86 -9.70 -3.61 20.71
N ILE A 87 -8.54 -4.14 20.31
CA ILE A 87 -8.48 -5.28 19.38
C ILE A 87 -9.15 -6.52 19.96
N ASN A 88 -9.12 -6.69 21.28
CA ASN A 88 -9.76 -7.82 21.96
C ASN A 88 -11.31 -7.75 22.00
N ASP A 89 -11.90 -6.69 21.46
CA ASP A 89 -13.34 -6.58 21.27
C ASP A 89 -13.85 -7.60 20.24
N LYS A 90 -14.91 -8.35 20.60
CA LYS A 90 -15.48 -9.42 19.77
C LYS A 90 -15.94 -8.93 18.40
N TYR A 91 -16.43 -7.68 18.30
CA TYR A 91 -16.81 -7.10 17.02
C TYR A 91 -15.58 -6.79 16.15
N ILE A 92 -14.51 -6.25 16.73
CA ILE A 92 -13.25 -6.00 15.99
C ILE A 92 -12.64 -7.32 15.50
N ILE A 93 -12.59 -8.35 16.34
CA ILE A 93 -12.13 -9.69 15.93
C ILE A 93 -12.95 -10.22 14.75
N ASN A 94 -14.28 -10.12 14.81
CA ASN A 94 -15.14 -10.56 13.70
C ASN A 94 -14.89 -9.76 12.41
N LYS A 95 -14.61 -8.46 12.50
CA LYS A 95 -14.23 -7.65 11.33
C LYS A 95 -12.88 -8.05 10.76
N ILE A 96 -11.89 -8.33 11.61
CA ILE A 96 -10.59 -8.85 11.17
C ILE A 96 -10.78 -10.20 10.47
N ASN A 97 -11.58 -11.11 11.02
CA ASN A 97 -11.80 -12.43 10.41
C ASN A 97 -12.57 -12.37 9.09
N SER A 98 -13.48 -11.40 8.93
CA SER A 98 -14.31 -11.29 7.71
C SER A 98 -13.69 -10.44 6.60
N LEU A 99 -12.90 -9.42 6.95
CA LEU A 99 -12.30 -8.49 5.99
C LEU A 99 -10.76 -8.63 5.90
N GLY A 100 -10.19 -9.49 6.74
CA GLY A 100 -8.76 -9.74 6.85
C GLY A 100 -8.19 -10.21 5.54
N ASP A 101 -7.37 -9.36 4.94
CA ASP A 101 -6.73 -9.60 3.67
C ASP A 101 -5.32 -9.03 3.79
N ILE A 102 -4.32 -9.93 3.79
CA ILE A 102 -2.93 -9.52 3.96
C ILE A 102 -2.52 -8.58 2.84
N ASP A 103 -3.10 -8.69 1.64
CA ASP A 103 -2.86 -7.84 0.48
C ASP A 103 -3.63 -6.51 0.55
N TYR A 104 -4.73 -6.46 1.30
CA TYR A 104 -5.62 -5.29 1.41
C TYR A 104 -6.00 -4.94 2.87
N PRO A 105 -5.01 -4.66 3.75
CA PRO A 105 -5.26 -4.40 5.18
C PRO A 105 -6.05 -3.11 5.44
N SER A 106 -6.09 -2.20 4.48
CA SER A 106 -6.84 -0.94 4.59
C SER A 106 -8.34 -1.15 4.79
N LYS A 107 -8.92 -2.26 4.27
CA LYS A 107 -10.35 -2.57 4.44
C LYS A 107 -10.71 -2.73 5.92
N VAL A 108 -9.90 -3.50 6.65
CA VAL A 108 -10.07 -3.71 8.10
C VAL A 108 -9.92 -2.37 8.84
N VAL A 109 -8.84 -1.63 8.59
CA VAL A 109 -8.54 -0.36 9.26
C VAL A 109 -9.66 0.66 9.05
N ILE A 110 -10.12 0.87 7.81
CA ILE A 110 -11.19 1.80 7.48
C ILE A 110 -12.51 1.38 8.17
N SER A 111 -12.84 0.08 8.16
CA SER A 111 -14.08 -0.41 8.79
C SER A 111 -14.13 -0.18 10.30
N ILE A 112 -12.98 -0.22 10.98
CA ILE A 112 -12.87 0.05 12.42
C ILE A 112 -12.95 1.56 12.69
N ILE A 113 -12.28 2.39 11.89
CA ILE A 113 -12.28 3.85 12.06
C ILE A 113 -13.65 4.47 11.79
N LEU A 114 -14.35 4.04 10.74
CA LEU A 114 -15.68 4.58 10.38
C LEU A 114 -16.72 4.37 11.49
N LYS A 115 -16.60 3.29 12.29
CA LYS A 115 -17.47 3.07 13.46
C LYS A 115 -17.22 4.11 14.57
N ASN A 116 -15.97 4.47 14.84
CA ASN A 116 -15.62 5.45 15.89
C ASN A 116 -16.06 6.89 15.56
N ARG A 117 -16.62 7.18 14.38
CA ARG A 117 -17.21 8.48 14.03
C ARG A 117 -18.73 8.52 14.13
N LEU A 118 -19.38 7.37 14.32
CA LEU A 118 -20.85 7.26 14.43
C LEU A 118 -21.35 7.23 15.89
N TYR A 119 -20.44 7.41 16.85
CA TYR A 119 -20.71 7.53 18.29
C TYR A 119 -19.88 8.68 18.86
#